data_AF-A0A8C6BUU2-F1
#
_entry.id   AF-A0A8C6BUU2-F1
#
_cell.length_a   1.000
_cell.length_b   1.000
_cell.length_c   1.000
_cell.angle_alpha   90.00
_cell.angle_beta   90.00
_cell.angle_gamma   90.00
#
_symmetry.space_group_name_H-M   'P 1'
#
loop_
_entity.id
_entity.type
_entity.pdbx_description
1 polymer ?
#
loop_
_entity_poly.entity_id
_entity_poly.type
_entity_poly.pdbx_seq_one_letter_code
_entity_poly.pdbx_strand_id
1 'polypeptide(L)'
;MIAACHILLENFTAAIPGHRCWVPILDNDTVSDNDTGIFSPDVLLRIFIPLDSNLKPEKCHRFLLPQWQLLQLNGTFPNMSDLDTEPCVDGWVYDRSSFSSTIVTEWDLVCDYQSQKPVVQSLFMAGMLVGGLIYGHLSDRWLVESARWLIITNKPDEGLKELKKVAHRNGIKNAEAALNMEGLRATMQEELEAAQTKTTVFDLFRTPNLRKRICLLLCVSKKLERST
;
A
#
# COMPACT_ATOMS: atom_id res chain seq x y z
N MET A 1 3.89 7.87 7.40
CA MET A 1 2.49 7.67 7.83
C MET A 1 1.59 7.28 6.67
N ILE A 2 1.51 8.05 5.58
CA ILE A 2 0.66 7.73 4.40
C ILE A 2 0.96 6.35 3.80
N ALA A 3 2.24 5.98 3.61
CA ALA A 3 2.61 4.66 3.10
C ALA A 3 2.16 3.50 4.00
N ALA A 4 2.16 3.68 5.32
CA ALA A 4 1.72 2.66 6.27
C ALA A 4 0.21 2.46 6.20
N CYS A 5 -0.57 3.53 6.05
CA CYS A 5 -2.01 3.44 5.84
C CYS A 5 -2.36 2.71 4.53
N HIS A 6 -1.59 2.95 3.46
CA HIS A 6 -1.77 2.25 2.17
C HIS A 6 -1.54 0.75 2.28
N ILE A 7 -0.42 0.34 2.90
CA ILE A 7 -0.10 -1.08 3.10
C ILE A 7 -1.17 -1.77 3.96
N LEU A 8 -1.67 -1.08 4.99
CA LEU A 8 -2.71 -1.63 5.85
C LEU A 8 -4.00 -1.84 5.06
N LEU A 9 -4.42 -0.85 4.28
CA LEU A 9 -5.64 -0.92 3.47
C LEU A 9 -5.60 -2.09 2.47
N GLU A 10 -4.47 -2.27 1.78
CA GLU A 10 -4.30 -3.37 0.81
C GLU A 10 -4.46 -4.76 1.45
N ASN A 11 -3.99 -4.93 2.69
CA ASN A 11 -4.15 -6.20 3.40
C ASN A 11 -5.62 -6.54 3.68
N PHE A 12 -6.46 -5.53 3.92
CA PHE A 12 -7.89 -5.73 4.19
C PHE A 12 -8.72 -5.84 2.91
N THR A 13 -8.43 -5.04 1.87
CA THR A 13 -9.21 -5.05 0.62
C THR A 13 -8.93 -6.28 -0.24
N ALA A 14 -7.73 -6.83 -0.14
CA ALA A 14 -7.31 -8.02 -0.88
C ALA A 14 -7.03 -9.23 0.04
N ALA A 15 -7.72 -9.30 1.19
CA ALA A 15 -7.69 -10.48 2.04
C ALA A 15 -8.29 -11.69 1.31
N ILE A 16 -7.66 -12.86 1.48
CA ILE A 16 -8.11 -14.13 0.91
C ILE A 16 -8.83 -14.90 2.02
N PRO A 17 -10.17 -15.01 2.01
CA PRO A 17 -10.89 -15.79 3.01
C PRO A 17 -10.64 -17.31 2.83
N GLY A 18 -11.13 -18.12 3.77
CA GLY A 18 -11.18 -19.57 3.59
C GLY A 18 -11.95 -19.91 2.31
N HIS A 19 -11.39 -20.75 1.45
CA HIS A 19 -11.99 -21.08 0.16
C HIS A 19 -11.66 -22.50 -0.26
N ARG A 20 -12.50 -23.03 -1.15
CA ARG A 20 -12.31 -24.29 -1.86
C ARG A 20 -12.79 -24.14 -3.30
N CYS A 21 -12.39 -25.05 -4.18
CA CYS A 21 -12.92 -25.08 -5.53
C CYS A 21 -14.38 -25.52 -5.55
N TRP A 22 -15.15 -24.96 -6.49
CA TRP A 22 -16.55 -25.32 -6.68
C TRP A 22 -16.69 -26.75 -7.21
N VAL A 23 -17.64 -27.51 -6.66
CA VAL A 23 -17.88 -28.90 -7.03
C VAL A 23 -19.35 -29.07 -7.47
N PRO A 24 -19.60 -29.48 -8.74
CA PRO A 24 -20.97 -29.53 -9.28
C PRO A 24 -21.95 -30.40 -8.49
N ILE A 25 -21.49 -31.49 -7.86
CA ILE A 25 -22.38 -32.40 -7.10
C ILE A 25 -22.72 -31.83 -5.72
N LEU A 26 -21.84 -31.01 -5.14
CA LEU A 26 -21.98 -30.49 -3.78
C LEU A 26 -22.66 -29.11 -3.77
N ASP A 27 -22.33 -28.28 -4.75
CA ASP A 27 -22.61 -26.84 -4.73
C ASP A 27 -23.67 -26.42 -5.79
N ASN A 28 -24.35 -27.38 -6.45
CA ASN A 28 -25.44 -27.09 -7.37
C ASN A 28 -26.79 -26.96 -6.63
N ASP A 29 -27.41 -25.78 -6.75
CA ASP A 29 -28.66 -25.39 -6.09
C ASP A 29 -29.91 -26.19 -6.53
N THR A 30 -29.83 -27.03 -7.56
CA THR A 30 -30.99 -27.82 -8.02
C THR A 30 -31.27 -29.07 -7.18
N VAL A 31 -30.44 -29.40 -6.19
CA VAL A 31 -30.74 -30.49 -5.26
C VAL A 31 -31.69 -29.95 -4.19
N SER A 32 -32.95 -29.83 -4.58
CA SER A 32 -34.08 -29.76 -3.66
C SER A 32 -34.01 -30.94 -2.69
N ASP A 33 -34.28 -30.65 -1.42
CA ASP A 33 -34.32 -31.48 -0.21
C ASP A 33 -35.25 -32.71 -0.28
N ASN A 34 -35.17 -33.50 -1.36
CA ASN A 34 -35.93 -34.72 -1.60
C ASN A 34 -34.94 -35.88 -1.88
N ASP A 35 -34.49 -36.48 -0.78
CA ASP A 35 -33.91 -37.82 -0.64
C ASP A 35 -32.87 -38.29 -1.68
N THR A 36 -31.58 -38.19 -1.33
CA THR A 36 -30.69 -39.35 -1.04
C THR A 36 -29.25 -38.85 -0.85
N GLY A 37 -28.87 -38.54 0.39
CA GLY A 37 -27.46 -38.27 0.75
C GLY A 37 -26.66 -39.58 0.71
N ILE A 38 -26.15 -39.95 -0.47
CA ILE A 38 -25.39 -41.20 -0.67
C ILE A 38 -23.99 -41.13 -0.01
N PHE A 39 -23.40 -39.94 0.19
CA PHE A 39 -22.09 -39.77 0.83
C PHE A 39 -21.98 -38.47 1.66
N SER A 40 -21.18 -38.49 2.74
CA SER A 40 -20.86 -37.29 3.56
C SER A 40 -20.12 -36.23 2.71
N PRO A 41 -20.37 -34.92 2.90
CA PRO A 41 -19.72 -33.84 2.15
C PRO A 41 -18.19 -33.92 2.12
N ASP A 42 -17.58 -34.34 3.23
CA ASP A 42 -16.12 -34.46 3.36
C ASP A 42 -15.54 -35.56 2.46
N VAL A 43 -16.33 -36.60 2.20
CA VAL A 43 -15.96 -37.72 1.33
C VAL A 43 -16.03 -37.29 -0.13
N LEU A 44 -17.08 -36.55 -0.50
CA LEU A 44 -17.21 -35.94 -1.82
C LEU A 44 -16.05 -34.99 -2.12
N LEU A 45 -15.65 -34.12 -1.18
CA LEU A 45 -14.53 -33.21 -1.38
C LEU A 45 -13.22 -33.93 -1.73
N ARG A 46 -12.93 -35.08 -1.09
CA ARG A 46 -11.71 -35.88 -1.35
C ARG A 46 -11.67 -36.51 -2.74
N ILE A 47 -12.83 -36.71 -3.38
CA ILE A 47 -12.93 -37.30 -4.72
C ILE A 47 -12.57 -36.29 -5.80
N PHE A 48 -12.88 -35.01 -5.57
CA PHE A 48 -12.71 -33.94 -6.55
C PHE A 48 -11.48 -33.07 -6.29
N ILE A 49 -11.02 -32.97 -5.04
CA ILE A 49 -9.92 -32.07 -4.65
C ILE A 49 -8.77 -32.90 -4.05
N PRO A 50 -7.54 -32.79 -4.58
CA PRO A 50 -6.37 -33.43 -4.00
C PRO A 50 -6.06 -32.90 -2.60
N LEU A 51 -5.32 -33.68 -1.82
CA LEU A 51 -4.83 -33.24 -0.51
C LEU A 51 -3.43 -32.64 -0.67
N ASP A 52 -3.24 -31.46 -0.11
CA ASP A 52 -1.92 -30.84 0.04
C ASP A 52 -1.08 -31.62 1.08
N SER A 53 0.21 -31.28 1.16
CA SER A 53 1.22 -31.77 2.11
C SER A 53 0.75 -31.82 3.57
N ASN A 54 -0.22 -30.98 3.94
CA ASN A 54 -0.80 -30.87 5.28
C ASN A 54 -2.05 -31.75 5.51
N LEU A 55 -2.36 -32.68 4.58
CA LEU A 55 -3.58 -33.49 4.58
C LEU A 55 -4.87 -32.64 4.58
N LYS A 56 -4.81 -31.45 3.99
CA LYS A 56 -5.96 -30.56 3.79
C LYS A 56 -6.30 -30.50 2.30
N PRO A 57 -7.57 -30.24 1.94
CA PRO A 57 -7.92 -30.04 0.53
C PRO A 57 -7.05 -28.94 -0.07
N GLU A 58 -6.48 -29.23 -1.24
CA GLU A 58 -5.75 -28.25 -2.03
C GLU A 58 -6.72 -27.14 -2.47
N LYS A 59 -6.20 -25.91 -2.52
CA LYS A 59 -7.04 -24.73 -2.70
C LYS A 59 -7.13 -24.24 -4.14
N CYS A 60 -6.18 -24.64 -4.98
CA CYS A 60 -5.97 -24.07 -6.30
C CYS A 60 -6.11 -25.05 -7.46
N HIS A 61 -5.98 -26.33 -7.18
CA HIS A 61 -6.12 -27.38 -8.17
C HIS A 61 -7.21 -28.36 -7.76
N ARG A 62 -7.81 -28.97 -8.77
CA ARG A 62 -8.75 -30.08 -8.63
C ARG A 62 -8.35 -31.20 -9.58
N PHE A 63 -8.94 -32.38 -9.39
CA PHE A 63 -8.78 -33.46 -10.36
C PHE A 63 -9.57 -33.18 -11.64
N LEU A 64 -8.98 -33.46 -12.80
CA LEU A 64 -9.64 -33.40 -14.11
C LEU A 64 -10.86 -34.35 -14.18
N LEU A 65 -10.77 -35.51 -13.54
CA LEU A 65 -11.84 -36.50 -13.44
C LEU A 65 -12.04 -36.91 -11.97
N PRO A 66 -13.31 -37.10 -11.52
CA PRO A 66 -13.59 -37.52 -10.16
C PRO A 66 -12.95 -38.89 -9.86
N GLN A 67 -12.17 -38.94 -8.78
CA GLN A 67 -11.46 -40.13 -8.34
C GLN A 67 -12.35 -41.01 -7.45
N TRP A 68 -13.42 -41.57 -8.01
CA TRP A 68 -14.34 -42.46 -7.28
C TRP A 68 -13.61 -43.64 -6.63
N GLN A 69 -12.45 -44.03 -7.15
CA GLN A 69 -11.56 -45.05 -6.64
C GLN A 69 -11.10 -44.76 -5.20
N LEU A 70 -11.03 -43.50 -4.77
CA LEU A 70 -10.69 -43.11 -3.39
C LEU A 70 -11.75 -43.52 -2.36
N LEU A 71 -12.98 -43.85 -2.79
CA LEU A 71 -14.02 -44.40 -1.92
C LEU A 71 -13.76 -45.86 -1.52
N GLN A 72 -13.01 -46.61 -2.34
CA GLN A 72 -12.72 -48.01 -2.10
C GLN A 72 -11.36 -48.18 -1.40
N LEU A 73 -11.31 -47.84 -0.11
CA LEU A 73 -10.23 -48.35 0.76
C LEU A 73 -10.33 -49.88 0.79
N ASN A 74 -9.62 -50.56 -0.13
CA ASN A 74 -9.14 -51.96 -0.08
C ASN A 74 -8.59 -52.46 -1.43
N GLY A 75 -8.56 -51.64 -2.48
CA GLY A 75 -7.89 -51.98 -3.75
C GLY A 75 -6.42 -51.60 -3.73
N THR A 76 -5.53 -52.53 -4.10
CA THR A 76 -4.11 -52.30 -4.38
C THR A 76 -3.91 -51.08 -5.28
N PHE A 77 -3.15 -50.10 -4.81
CA PHE A 77 -2.74 -48.91 -5.57
C PHE A 77 -2.11 -49.35 -6.91
N PRO A 78 -2.76 -49.13 -8.07
CA PRO A 78 -2.05 -49.23 -9.33
C PRO A 78 -1.04 -48.08 -9.38
N ASN A 79 0.14 -48.36 -9.93
CA ASN A 79 1.26 -47.43 -10.03
C ASN A 79 0.78 -46.04 -10.44
N MET A 80 1.15 -45.06 -9.61
CA MET A 80 0.86 -43.63 -9.70
C MET A 80 1.43 -43.05 -11.00
N SER A 81 0.76 -43.29 -12.13
CA SER A 81 0.77 -42.36 -13.25
C SER A 81 0.15 -41.08 -12.73
N ASP A 82 0.86 -39.96 -12.87
CA ASP A 82 0.50 -38.62 -12.38
C ASP A 82 -1.02 -38.41 -12.45
N LEU A 83 -1.64 -38.21 -11.28
CA LEU A 83 -3.05 -37.84 -11.22
C LEU A 83 -3.16 -36.47 -11.89
N ASP A 84 -3.80 -36.43 -13.05
CA ASP A 84 -3.94 -35.20 -13.82
C ASP A 84 -4.82 -34.21 -13.03
N THR A 85 -4.17 -33.14 -12.57
CA THR A 85 -4.81 -32.01 -11.89
C THR A 85 -4.94 -30.84 -12.86
N GLU A 86 -6.03 -30.10 -12.72
CA GLU A 86 -6.27 -28.85 -13.44
C GLU A 86 -6.51 -27.70 -12.46
N PRO A 87 -6.24 -26.44 -12.87
CA PRO A 87 -6.69 -25.29 -12.10
C PRO A 87 -8.22 -25.28 -12.00
N CYS A 88 -8.74 -24.68 -10.93
CA CYS A 88 -10.18 -24.63 -10.69
C CYS A 88 -10.88 -23.69 -11.69
N VAL A 89 -11.50 -24.27 -12.72
CA VAL A 89 -12.17 -23.55 -13.82
C VAL A 89 -13.63 -23.19 -13.52
N ASP A 90 -14.30 -23.94 -12.65
CA ASP A 90 -15.72 -23.76 -12.36
C ASP A 90 -15.98 -22.77 -11.20
N GLY A 91 -14.97 -21.98 -10.83
CA GLY A 91 -15.04 -20.97 -9.76
C GLY A 91 -14.75 -21.52 -8.36
N TRP A 92 -15.03 -20.69 -7.36
CA TRP A 92 -14.69 -20.95 -5.95
C TRP A 92 -15.89 -20.78 -5.01
N VAL A 93 -15.85 -21.53 -3.91
CA VAL A 93 -16.75 -21.35 -2.77
C VAL A 93 -15.97 -20.73 -1.62
N TYR A 94 -16.39 -19.52 -1.23
CA TYR A 94 -15.76 -18.71 -0.18
C TYR A 94 -16.53 -18.80 1.15
N ASP A 95 -15.79 -18.90 2.25
CA ASP A 95 -16.30 -18.70 3.60
C ASP A 95 -16.49 -17.19 3.86
N ARG A 96 -17.76 -16.77 3.95
CA ARG A 96 -18.16 -15.37 4.16
C ARG A 96 -18.28 -14.98 5.64
N SER A 97 -17.85 -15.83 6.57
CA SER A 97 -17.91 -15.55 8.02
C SER A 97 -17.10 -14.33 8.45
N SER A 98 -15.92 -14.11 7.83
CA SER A 98 -14.99 -13.04 8.19
C SER A 98 -15.10 -11.81 7.29
N PHE A 99 -15.32 -12.02 5.99
CA PHE A 99 -15.42 -10.95 4.99
C PHE A 99 -16.60 -11.23 4.06
N SER A 100 -17.48 -10.25 3.87
CA SER A 100 -18.63 -10.39 2.97
C SER A 100 -18.19 -10.36 1.50
N SER A 101 -17.24 -9.49 1.15
CA SER A 101 -16.64 -9.39 -0.19
C SER A 101 -15.25 -8.75 -0.11
N THR A 102 -14.31 -9.26 -0.90
CA THR A 102 -12.97 -8.69 -1.10
C THR A 102 -12.67 -8.63 -2.60
N ILE A 103 -11.65 -7.85 -3.00
CA ILE A 103 -11.22 -7.76 -4.42
C ILE A 103 -10.90 -9.15 -4.98
N VAL A 104 -10.36 -10.04 -4.14
CA VAL A 104 -10.02 -11.41 -4.54
C VAL A 104 -11.26 -12.25 -4.81
N THR A 105 -12.32 -12.11 -4.00
CA THR A 105 -13.57 -12.89 -4.17
C THR A 105 -14.47 -12.32 -5.26
N GLU A 106 -14.34 -11.03 -5.57
CA GLU A 106 -15.13 -10.39 -6.64
C GLU A 106 -14.62 -10.75 -8.03
N TRP A 107 -13.29 -10.84 -8.17
CA TRP A 107 -12.63 -11.12 -9.44
C TRP A 107 -12.08 -12.53 -9.56
N ASP A 108 -12.24 -13.35 -8.51
CA ASP A 108 -11.95 -14.77 -8.61
C ASP A 108 -10.45 -14.98 -8.97
N LEU A 109 -9.58 -14.33 -8.20
CA LEU A 109 -8.14 -14.20 -8.46
C LEU A 109 -7.26 -14.95 -7.45
N VAL A 110 -7.81 -15.94 -6.75
CA VAL A 110 -7.20 -16.46 -5.52
C VAL A 110 -5.76 -16.98 -5.72
N CYS A 111 -5.57 -17.85 -6.72
CA CYS A 111 -4.33 -18.58 -6.93
C CYS A 111 -3.30 -17.76 -7.71
N ASP A 112 -3.74 -16.98 -8.69
CA ASP A 112 -2.88 -16.04 -9.41
C ASP A 112 -2.39 -14.91 -8.50
N TYR A 113 -3.26 -14.39 -7.63
CA TYR A 113 -2.89 -13.34 -6.70
C TYR A 113 -1.82 -13.80 -5.70
N GLN A 114 -1.87 -15.05 -5.23
CA GLN A 114 -0.86 -15.59 -4.31
C GLN A 114 0.54 -15.62 -4.94
N SER A 115 0.64 -15.98 -6.23
CA SER A 115 1.93 -16.00 -6.95
C SER A 115 2.42 -14.59 -7.32
N GLN A 116 1.51 -13.63 -7.53
CA GLN A 116 1.84 -12.26 -7.93
C GLN A 116 2.18 -11.31 -6.77
N LYS A 117 1.64 -11.55 -5.57
CA LYS A 117 1.95 -10.77 -4.33
C LYS A 117 3.43 -10.43 -4.14
N PRO A 118 4.38 -11.39 -4.16
CA PRO A 118 5.79 -11.10 -3.91
C PRO A 118 6.39 -10.16 -4.97
N VAL A 119 5.93 -10.26 -6.22
CA VAL A 119 6.40 -9.39 -7.31
C VAL A 119 5.98 -7.94 -7.04
N VAL A 120 4.70 -7.70 -6.73
CA VAL A 120 4.18 -6.36 -6.44
C VAL A 120 4.89 -5.74 -5.22
N GLN A 121 5.06 -6.51 -4.15
CA GLN A 121 5.74 -6.06 -2.94
C GLN A 121 7.21 -5.71 -3.22
N SER A 122 7.90 -6.51 -4.04
CA SER A 122 9.29 -6.23 -4.42
C SER A 122 9.42 -4.94 -5.22
N LEU A 123 8.52 -4.71 -6.19
CA LEU A 123 8.47 -3.48 -7.00
C LEU A 123 8.18 -2.26 -6.15
N PHE A 124 7.25 -2.36 -5.20
CA PHE A 124 6.94 -1.28 -4.26
C PHE A 124 8.15 -0.91 -3.41
N MET A 125 8.84 -1.90 -2.83
CA MET A 125 10.05 -1.66 -2.02
C MET A 125 11.20 -1.06 -2.85
N ALA A 126 11.40 -1.54 -4.07
CA ALA A 126 12.38 -0.97 -4.99
C ALA A 126 12.05 0.48 -5.36
N GLY A 127 10.78 0.77 -5.66
CA GLY A 127 10.31 2.13 -5.95
C GLY A 127 10.52 3.09 -4.78
N MET A 128 10.23 2.64 -3.55
CA MET A 128 10.49 3.40 -2.32
C MET A 128 11.98 3.72 -2.14
N LEU A 129 12.87 2.75 -2.39
CA LEU A 129 14.31 2.94 -2.30
C LEU A 129 14.80 3.99 -3.32
N VAL A 130 14.43 3.82 -4.59
CA VAL A 130 14.83 4.72 -5.67
C VAL A 130 14.28 6.12 -5.45
N GLY A 131 12.99 6.23 -5.09
CA GLY A 131 12.34 7.49 -4.78
C GLY A 131 13.01 8.21 -3.60
N GLY A 132 13.39 7.47 -2.55
CA GLY A 132 14.12 8.01 -1.41
C GLY A 132 15.50 8.55 -1.78
N LEU A 133 16.24 7.85 -2.63
CA LEU A 133 17.56 8.29 -3.10
C LEU A 133 17.45 9.55 -3.97
N ILE A 134 16.51 9.59 -4.91
CA ILE A 134 16.30 10.74 -5.80
C ILE A 134 15.85 11.95 -4.99
N TYR A 135 14.84 11.78 -4.13
CA TYR A 135 14.31 12.88 -3.33
C TYR A 135 15.32 13.37 -2.28
N GLY A 136 16.06 12.45 -1.65
CA GLY A 136 17.15 12.79 -0.75
C GLY A 136 18.23 13.60 -1.45
N HIS A 137 18.74 13.11 -2.59
CA HIS A 137 19.78 13.80 -3.35
C HIS A 137 19.32 15.18 -3.87
N LEU A 138 18.07 15.28 -4.34
CA LEU A 138 17.49 16.56 -4.71
C LEU A 138 17.41 17.47 -3.47
N SER A 139 16.81 17.01 -2.38
CA SER A 139 16.68 17.77 -1.14
C SER A 139 18.03 18.32 -0.66
N ASP A 140 19.06 17.49 -0.61
CA ASP A 140 20.39 17.90 -0.17
C ASP A 140 20.96 18.99 -1.08
N ARG A 141 20.81 18.85 -2.40
CA ARG A 141 21.29 19.86 -3.34
C ARG A 141 20.50 21.16 -3.27
N TRP A 142 19.17 21.10 -3.28
CA TRP A 142 18.31 22.29 -3.25
C TRP A 142 18.38 23.02 -1.91
N LEU A 143 18.52 22.30 -0.79
CA LEU A 143 18.67 22.90 0.52
C LEU A 143 20.06 23.52 0.72
N VAL A 144 21.13 22.83 0.32
CA VAL A 144 22.51 23.35 0.43
C VAL A 144 22.76 24.53 -0.52
N GLU A 145 22.20 24.50 -1.73
CA GLU A 145 22.27 25.63 -2.68
C GLU A 145 21.27 26.76 -2.34
N SER A 146 20.40 26.57 -1.33
CA SER A 146 19.47 27.62 -0.95
C SER A 146 20.23 28.80 -0.30
N ALA A 147 19.97 30.01 -0.81
CA ALA A 147 20.55 31.23 -0.26
C ALA A 147 20.32 31.35 1.26
N ARG A 148 19.14 30.92 1.73
CA ARG A 148 18.79 30.93 3.15
C ARG A 148 19.70 30.05 3.99
N TRP A 149 20.01 28.83 3.55
CA TRP A 149 20.91 27.93 4.29
C TRP A 149 22.34 28.47 4.35
N LEU A 150 22.84 29.04 3.25
CA LEU A 150 24.16 29.67 3.18
C LEU A 150 24.29 30.89 4.13
N ILE A 151 23.22 31.69 4.21
CA ILE A 151 23.13 32.84 5.11
C ILE A 151 23.15 32.36 6.58
N ILE A 152 22.40 31.30 6.91
CA ILE A 152 22.32 30.76 8.28
C ILE A 152 23.63 30.07 8.71
N THR A 153 24.37 29.45 7.78
CA THR A 153 25.64 28.76 8.07
C THR A 153 26.85 29.70 8.10
N ASN A 154 26.62 31.02 8.19
CA ASN A 154 27.66 32.05 8.25
C ASN A 154 28.55 32.12 6.98
N LYS A 155 27.98 31.79 5.82
CA LYS A 155 28.59 31.98 4.49
C LYS A 155 27.80 32.99 3.63
N PRO A 156 27.68 34.25 4.06
CA PRO A 156 26.83 35.25 3.40
C PRO A 156 27.27 35.58 1.96
N ASP A 157 28.56 35.49 1.64
CA ASP A 157 29.09 35.82 0.32
C ASP A 157 28.57 34.86 -0.78
N GLU A 158 28.55 33.56 -0.48
CA GLU A 158 28.02 32.53 -1.38
C GLU A 158 26.50 32.66 -1.52
N GLY A 159 25.79 32.92 -0.42
CA GLY A 159 24.34 33.13 -0.44
C GLY A 159 23.93 34.33 -1.29
N LEU A 160 24.69 35.43 -1.22
CA LEU A 160 24.43 36.65 -1.97
C LEU A 160 24.70 36.48 -3.47
N LYS A 161 25.70 35.66 -3.83
CA LYS A 161 25.94 35.24 -5.23
C LYS A 161 24.76 34.46 -5.80
N GLU A 162 24.17 33.54 -5.04
CA GLU A 162 22.99 32.80 -5.48
C GLU A 162 21.74 33.68 -5.58
N LEU A 163 21.53 34.59 -4.63
CA LEU A 163 20.43 35.58 -4.71
C LEU A 163 20.55 36.46 -5.95
N LYS A 164 21.75 36.93 -6.29
CA LYS A 164 21.99 37.72 -7.51
C LYS A 164 21.70 36.92 -8.79
N LYS A 165 22.08 35.64 -8.85
CA LYS A 165 21.73 34.76 -9.98
C LYS A 165 20.21 34.60 -10.14
N VAL A 166 19.48 34.42 -9.04
CA VAL A 166 18.01 34.30 -9.08
C VAL A 166 17.35 35.62 -9.47
N ALA A 167 17.82 36.74 -8.91
CA ALA A 167 17.33 38.08 -9.24
C ALA A 167 17.52 38.41 -10.73
N HIS A 168 18.65 38.01 -11.32
CA HIS A 168 18.90 38.16 -12.75
C HIS A 168 17.98 37.25 -13.60
N ARG A 169 17.76 35.99 -13.19
CA ARG A 169 16.79 35.10 -13.85
C ARG A 169 15.36 35.65 -13.83
N ASN A 170 15.00 36.37 -12.78
CA ASN A 170 13.70 37.04 -12.63
C ASN A 170 13.66 38.44 -13.27
N GLY A 171 14.72 38.88 -13.98
CA GLY A 171 14.74 40.15 -14.71
C GLY A 171 14.88 41.41 -13.85
N ILE A 172 15.34 41.30 -12.60
CA ILE A 172 15.56 42.45 -11.70
C ILE A 172 16.84 43.19 -12.12
N LYS A 173 16.68 44.38 -12.73
CA LYS A 173 17.77 45.16 -13.33
C LYS A 173 18.72 45.83 -12.33
N ASN A 174 18.30 45.98 -11.06
CA ASN A 174 19.08 46.65 -10.00
C ASN A 174 19.57 45.68 -8.90
N ALA A 175 19.67 44.39 -9.21
CA ALA A 175 19.96 43.35 -8.23
C ALA A 175 21.30 43.55 -7.49
N GLU A 176 22.32 44.07 -8.18
CA GLU A 176 23.64 44.26 -7.59
C GLU A 176 23.70 45.40 -6.58
N ALA A 177 22.94 46.47 -6.79
CA ALA A 177 22.86 47.59 -5.86
C ALA A 177 21.96 47.28 -4.66
N ALA A 178 20.91 46.48 -4.86
CA ALA A 178 19.96 46.11 -3.81
C ALA A 178 20.47 45.00 -2.88
N LEU A 179 21.27 44.05 -3.41
CA LEU A 179 21.80 42.92 -2.65
C LEU A 179 23.28 43.16 -2.31
N ASN A 180 23.52 43.84 -1.19
CA ASN A 180 24.86 44.13 -0.64
C ASN A 180 25.07 43.45 0.72
N MET A 181 26.35 43.25 1.08
CA MET A 181 26.72 42.58 2.33
C MET A 181 26.27 43.33 3.58
N GLU A 182 26.29 44.66 3.53
CA GLU A 182 25.85 45.52 4.63
C GLU A 182 24.33 45.44 4.84
N GLY A 183 23.56 45.54 3.75
CA GLY A 183 22.11 45.36 3.79
C GLY A 183 21.72 43.95 4.26
N LEU A 184 22.43 42.92 3.79
CA LEU A 184 22.20 41.54 4.22
C LEU A 184 22.47 41.37 5.73
N ARG A 185 23.60 41.90 6.24
CA ARG A 185 23.91 41.84 7.68
C ARG A 185 22.91 42.61 8.52
N ALA A 186 22.44 43.78 8.06
CA ALA A 186 21.40 44.54 8.74
C ALA A 186 20.09 43.74 8.83
N THR A 187 19.65 43.12 7.73
CA THR A 187 18.45 42.26 7.73
C THR A 187 18.62 41.03 8.61
N MET A 188 19.81 40.41 8.65
CA MET A 188 20.07 39.29 9.55
C MET A 188 20.01 39.71 11.02
N GLN A 189 20.52 40.88 11.35
CA GLN A 189 20.50 41.43 12.71
C GLN A 189 19.07 41.77 13.13
N GLU A 190 18.29 42.40 12.24
CA GLU A 190 16.87 42.70 12.45
C GLU A 190 16.05 41.41 12.68
N GLU A 191 16.24 40.39 11.85
CA GLU A 191 15.56 39.09 11.99
C GLU A 191 16.03 38.30 13.22
N LEU A 192 17.30 38.41 13.62
CA LEU A 192 17.84 37.79 14.84
C LEU A 192 17.27 38.45 16.09
N GLU A 193 17.17 39.78 16.11
CA GLU A 193 16.55 40.54 17.20
C GLU A 193 15.05 40.25 17.28
N ALA A 194 14.37 40.18 16.13
CA ALA A 194 12.97 39.77 16.05
C ALA A 194 12.76 38.33 16.54
N ALA A 195 13.66 37.40 16.21
CA ALA A 195 13.58 36.00 16.65
C ALA A 195 13.95 35.79 18.13
N GLN A 196 14.81 36.64 18.69
CA GLN A 196 15.15 36.64 20.12
C GLN A 196 14.07 37.27 20.99
N THR A 197 13.09 37.99 20.42
CA THR A 197 11.87 38.29 21.18
C THR A 197 11.25 36.96 21.61
N LYS A 198 11.13 36.74 22.92
CA LYS A 198 10.70 35.48 23.52
C LYS A 198 9.31 35.09 23.04
N THR A 199 9.20 34.45 21.89
CA THR A 199 7.94 33.86 21.43
C THR A 199 7.71 32.58 22.22
N THR A 200 6.72 32.59 23.09
CA THR A 200 6.36 31.41 23.89
C THR A 200 5.45 30.51 23.05
N VAL A 201 5.42 29.19 23.30
CA VAL A 201 4.49 28.26 22.62
C VAL A 201 3.03 28.72 22.71
N PHE A 202 2.68 29.47 23.76
CA PHE A 202 1.36 30.10 23.92
C PHE A 202 1.07 31.23 22.91
N ASP A 203 2.09 31.95 22.42
CA ASP A 203 1.95 33.00 21.40
C ASP A 203 1.66 32.43 20.01
N LEU A 204 2.10 31.19 19.74
CA LEU A 204 1.74 30.42 18.55
C LEU A 204 0.23 30.16 18.49
N PHE A 205 -0.37 29.93 19.65
CA PHE A 205 -1.82 29.83 19.77
C PHE A 205 -2.48 31.21 19.84
N ARG A 206 -1.80 32.33 20.05
CA ARG A 206 -2.44 33.65 20.15
C ARG A 206 -2.59 34.36 18.81
N THR A 207 -1.85 33.91 17.79
CA THR A 207 -1.85 34.49 16.45
C THR A 207 -3.08 34.04 15.64
N PRO A 208 -3.99 34.97 15.26
CA PRO A 208 -5.26 34.62 14.63
C PRO A 208 -5.11 33.96 13.26
N ASN A 209 -4.04 34.29 12.52
CA ASN A 209 -3.75 33.70 11.22
C ASN A 209 -3.25 32.24 11.32
N LEU A 210 -2.43 31.92 12.34
CA LEU A 210 -2.00 30.54 12.58
C LEU A 210 -3.16 29.68 13.09
N ARG A 211 -4.02 30.19 13.98
CA ARG A 211 -5.25 29.50 14.39
C ARG A 211 -6.12 29.14 13.20
N LYS A 212 -6.36 30.07 12.27
CA LYS A 212 -7.17 29.81 11.08
C LYS A 212 -6.55 28.71 10.21
N ARG A 213 -5.22 28.74 9.98
CA ARG A 213 -4.53 27.70 9.20
C ARG A 213 -4.56 26.34 9.90
N ILE A 214 -4.30 26.29 11.20
CA ILE A 214 -4.35 25.05 12.00
C ILE A 214 -5.78 24.50 12.05
N CYS A 215 -6.78 25.34 12.29
CA CYS A 215 -8.19 24.93 12.26
C CYS A 215 -8.62 24.46 10.87
N LEU A 216 -8.21 25.14 9.79
CA LEU A 216 -8.49 24.69 8.43
C LEU A 216 -7.87 23.32 8.17
N LEU A 217 -6.62 23.10 8.57
CA LEU A 217 -5.97 21.80 8.45
C LEU A 217 -6.72 20.73 9.25
N LEU A 218 -7.05 20.98 10.52
CA LEU A 218 -7.82 20.04 11.36
C LEU A 218 -9.24 19.79 10.83
N CYS A 219 -9.91 20.81 10.29
CA CYS A 219 -11.22 20.69 9.68
C CYS A 219 -11.17 19.91 8.37
N VAL A 220 -10.13 20.11 7.55
CA VAL A 220 -9.91 19.32 6.32
C VAL A 220 -9.59 17.88 6.68
N SER A 221 -8.73 17.62 7.67
CA SER A 221 -8.45 16.27 8.17
C SER A 221 -9.73 15.58 8.66
N LYS A 222 -10.54 16.26 9.47
CA LYS A 222 -11.82 15.72 9.96
C LYS A 222 -12.90 15.59 8.88
N LYS A 223 -12.84 16.40 7.82
CA LYS A 223 -13.75 16.28 6.67
C LYS A 223 -13.38 15.06 5.82
N LEU A 224 -12.08 14.81 5.65
CA LEU A 224 -11.56 13.64 4.93
C LEU A 224 -11.88 12.34 5.68
N GLU A 225 -11.69 12.33 7.00
CA GLU A 225 -11.98 11.20 7.89
C GLU A 225 -13.49 10.88 8.03
N ARG A 226 -14.38 11.78 7.60
CA ARG A 226 -15.84 11.57 7.57
C ARG A 226 -16.37 11.21 6.17
N SER A 227 -15.52 11.24 5.14
CA SER A 227 -15.87 10.93 3.75
C SER A 227 -15.37 9.56 3.30
N THR A 228 -14.72 8.81 4.20
CA THR A 228 -14.32 7.40 4.06
C THR A 228 -15.08 6.62 5.12
#